data_AF-A0A3B0YVT4-F1
#
_entry.id   AF-A0A3B0YVT4-F1
#
_cell.length_a   1.000
_cell.length_b   1.000
_cell.length_c   1.000
_cell.angle_alpha   90.00
_cell.angle_beta   90.00
_cell.angle_gamma   90.00
#
_symmetry.space_group_name_H-M   'P 1'
#
loop_
_entity.id
_entity.type
_entity.pdbx_description
1 polymer ?
#
loop_
_entity_poly.entity_id
_entity_poly.type
_entity_poly.pdbx_seq_one_letter_code
_entity_poly.pdbx_strand_id
1 'polypeptide(L)'
;MRIKILGGLLVILLVLTAGVEASTVSFNPSDTSADIGQTFSINLIGTGFTDIVDGGGVNLFYDASVLAVNSVTVDTTVWDFFDAPGAIDNTSGNVSDVTGF
;
A
#
# COMPACT_ATOMS: atom_id res chain seq x y z
N MET A 1 32.34 -54.20 25.14
CA MET A 1 32.77 -53.66 23.83
C MET A 1 32.17 -52.27 23.68
N ARG A 2 33.01 -51.23 23.67
CA ARG A 2 32.59 -49.82 23.53
C ARG A 2 32.63 -49.47 22.04
N ILE A 3 31.48 -49.16 21.43
CA ILE A 3 31.41 -48.54 20.10
C ILE A 3 31.01 -47.09 20.31
N LYS A 4 31.94 -46.18 19.99
CA LYS A 4 31.76 -44.73 19.89
C LYS A 4 31.24 -44.44 18.49
N ILE A 5 30.04 -43.88 18.36
CA ILE A 5 29.55 -43.23 17.14
C ILE A 5 29.09 -41.83 17.60
N LEU A 6 30.02 -40.88 17.78
CA LEU A 6 30.39 -39.85 16.81
C LEU A 6 29.19 -39.07 16.23
N GLY A 7 28.70 -38.10 17.01
CA GLY A 7 28.54 -36.70 16.59
C GLY A 7 27.93 -36.40 15.21
N GLY A 8 26.73 -36.87 14.92
CA GLY A 8 26.13 -36.56 13.62
C GLY A 8 24.65 -36.84 13.50
N LEU A 9 23.79 -36.27 14.36
CA LEU A 9 22.38 -36.05 14.01
C LEU A 9 21.65 -35.12 15.00
N LEU A 10 22.15 -33.91 15.19
CA LEU A 10 21.34 -32.84 15.79
C LEU A 10 21.79 -31.48 15.26
N VAL A 11 21.88 -31.33 13.94
CA VAL A 11 21.74 -29.99 13.37
C VAL A 11 20.24 -29.74 13.35
N ILE A 12 19.78 -29.18 14.46
CA ILE A 12 18.49 -28.52 14.59
C ILE A 12 18.26 -27.75 13.29
N LEU A 13 17.21 -28.16 12.58
CA LEU A 13 16.59 -27.39 11.52
C LEU A 13 16.18 -26.06 12.16
N LEU A 14 17.10 -25.10 12.15
CA LEU A 14 16.81 -23.70 12.40
C LEU A 14 15.95 -23.29 11.20
N VAL A 15 14.65 -23.53 11.33
CA VAL A 15 13.65 -22.95 10.45
C VAL A 15 13.83 -21.45 10.62
N LEU A 16 14.61 -20.87 9.71
CA LEU A 16 14.64 -19.44 9.47
C LEU A 16 13.20 -19.09 9.08
N THR A 17 12.39 -18.75 10.08
CA THR A 17 11.15 -18.02 9.86
C THR A 17 11.58 -16.65 9.37
N ALA A 18 11.96 -16.56 8.10
CA ALA A 18 11.95 -15.30 7.40
C ALA A 18 10.51 -14.81 7.55
N GLY A 19 10.31 -13.82 8.42
CA GLY A 19 9.03 -13.16 8.56
C GLY A 19 8.68 -12.63 7.19
N VAL A 20 7.76 -13.29 6.51
CA VAL A 20 7.08 -12.70 5.36
C VAL A 20 6.17 -11.66 5.97
N GLU A 21 6.73 -10.47 6.21
CA GLU A 21 5.95 -9.29 6.53
C GLU A 21 4.95 -9.09 5.39
N ALA A 22 3.67 -8.94 5.74
CA ALA A 22 2.65 -8.69 4.73
C ALA A 22 2.94 -7.33 4.06
N SER A 23 2.83 -7.28 2.73
CA SER A 23 2.84 -5.99 2.04
C SER A 23 1.67 -5.16 2.54
N THR A 24 1.90 -3.85 2.71
CA THR A 24 0.90 -2.94 3.26
C THR A 24 0.58 -1.83 2.27
N VAL A 25 -0.68 -1.38 2.31
CA VAL A 25 -1.14 -0.17 1.62
C VAL A 25 -1.61 0.79 2.69
N SER A 26 -1.10 2.01 2.69
CA SER A 26 -1.38 3.00 3.74
C SER A 26 -1.41 4.43 3.20
N PHE A 27 -2.08 5.32 3.93
CA PHE A 27 -2.00 6.75 3.67
C PHE A 27 -0.77 7.35 4.36
N ASN A 28 -0.11 8.27 3.66
CA ASN A 28 0.98 9.07 4.19
C ASN A 28 0.81 10.55 3.76
N PRO A 29 0.69 11.49 4.72
CA PRO A 29 0.61 11.24 6.16
C PRO A 29 -0.67 10.49 6.54
N SER A 30 -0.65 9.78 7.68
CA SER A 30 -1.82 9.07 8.23
C SER A 30 -2.92 10.00 8.73
N ASP A 31 -2.52 11.22 9.07
CA ASP A 31 -3.35 12.28 9.61
C ASP A 31 -2.80 13.64 9.16
N THR A 32 -3.68 14.62 9.00
CA THR A 32 -3.30 15.98 8.65
C THR A 32 -4.28 16.94 9.30
N SER A 33 -3.74 18.03 9.87
CA SER A 33 -4.53 19.16 10.31
C SER A 33 -4.41 20.26 9.26
N ALA A 34 -5.55 20.75 8.78
CA ALA A 34 -5.62 21.84 7.83
C ALA A 34 -6.70 22.83 8.28
N ASP A 35 -6.41 24.12 8.12
CA ASP A 35 -7.41 25.17 8.35
C ASP A 35 -8.40 25.22 7.20
N ILE A 36 -9.58 25.82 7.45
CA ILE A 36 -10.61 26.00 6.42
C ILE A 36 -10.02 26.76 5.22
N GLY A 37 -10.19 26.20 4.03
CA GLY A 37 -9.72 26.78 2.77
C GLY A 37 -8.27 26.41 2.40
N GLN A 38 -7.55 25.68 3.26
CA GLN A 38 -6.24 25.12 2.91
C GLN A 38 -6.38 23.89 2.02
N THR A 39 -5.39 23.68 1.16
CA THR A 39 -5.23 22.44 0.39
C THR A 39 -4.10 21.62 1.00
N PHE A 40 -4.30 20.31 1.09
CA PHE A 40 -3.29 19.36 1.50
C PHE A 40 -3.28 18.16 0.54
N SER A 41 -2.22 17.37 0.61
CA SER A 41 -2.06 16.14 -0.18
C SER A 41 -1.84 14.96 0.76
N ILE A 42 -2.47 13.84 0.43
CA ILE A 42 -2.20 12.53 1.04
C ILE A 42 -1.78 11.57 -0.07
N ASN A 43 -0.80 10.73 0.22
CA ASN A 43 -0.32 9.71 -0.69
C ASN A 43 -0.84 8.35 -0.25
N LEU A 44 -1.33 7.54 -1.17
CA LEU A 44 -1.57 6.13 -0.94
C LEU A 44 -0.31 5.36 -1.35
N ILE A 45 0.35 4.72 -0.39
CA ILE A 45 1.67 4.09 -0.57
C ILE A 45 1.56 2.60 -0.34
N GLY A 46 2.13 1.81 -1.26
CA GLY A 46 2.39 0.39 -1.08
C GLY A 46 3.81 0.15 -0.54
N THR A 47 3.96 -0.67 0.51
CA THR A 47 5.29 -1.07 1.03
C THR A 47 5.37 -2.58 1.24
N GLY A 48 6.58 -3.13 1.18
CA GLY A 48 6.79 -4.58 1.35
C GLY A 48 6.43 -5.42 0.13
N PHE A 49 6.23 -4.81 -1.04
CA PHE A 49 6.12 -5.51 -2.32
C PHE A 49 7.52 -5.80 -2.87
N THR A 50 7.79 -7.05 -3.27
CA THR A 50 9.10 -7.49 -3.79
C THR A 50 9.29 -7.18 -5.27
N ASP A 51 8.19 -7.02 -5.99
CA ASP A 51 8.13 -6.72 -7.42
C ASP A 51 7.23 -5.49 -7.63
N ILE A 52 7.25 -4.94 -8.85
CA ILE A 52 6.27 -3.92 -9.23
C ILE A 52 4.88 -4.55 -9.16
N VAL A 53 3.94 -3.86 -8.53
CA VAL A 53 2.56 -4.32 -8.40
C VAL A 53 1.87 -4.19 -9.76
N ASP A 54 1.53 -5.33 -10.36
CA ASP A 54 0.86 -5.40 -11.66
C ASP A 54 -0.67 -5.46 -11.44
N GLY A 55 -1.36 -4.42 -11.89
CA GLY A 55 -2.80 -4.22 -11.69
C GLY A 55 -3.19 -3.70 -10.31
N GLY A 56 -4.43 -3.21 -10.20
CA GLY A 56 -4.98 -2.64 -8.97
C GLY A 56 -5.97 -1.51 -9.23
N GLY A 57 -6.80 -1.24 -8.23
CA GLY A 57 -7.71 -0.11 -8.28
C GLY A 57 -8.21 0.26 -6.90
N VAL A 58 -8.46 1.55 -6.71
CA VAL A 58 -8.96 2.08 -5.43
C VAL A 58 -10.14 2.99 -5.66
N ASN A 59 -11.08 2.91 -4.73
CA ASN A 59 -12.14 3.90 -4.55
C ASN A 59 -11.90 4.58 -3.20
N LEU A 60 -12.03 5.90 -3.18
CA LEU A 60 -11.80 6.72 -1.99
C LEU A 60 -13.11 7.37 -1.57
N PHE A 61 -13.47 7.23 -0.30
CA PHE A 61 -14.64 7.89 0.28
C PHE A 61 -14.21 8.96 1.28
N TYR A 62 -14.91 10.09 1.27
CA TYR A 62 -14.68 11.20 2.19
C TYR A 62 -15.99 11.91 2.52
N ASP A 63 -15.99 12.69 3.60
CA ASP A 63 -17.11 13.54 3.95
C ASP A 63 -17.12 14.80 3.07
N ALA A 64 -18.02 14.82 2.08
CA ALA A 64 -18.19 15.94 1.15
C ALA A 64 -18.64 17.25 1.81
N SER A 65 -19.16 17.20 3.04
CA SER A 65 -19.50 18.42 3.79
C SER A 65 -18.27 19.11 4.40
N VAL A 66 -17.14 18.41 4.47
CA VAL A 66 -15.89 18.87 5.10
C VAL A 66 -14.77 19.03 4.07
N LEU A 67 -14.64 18.08 3.14
CA LEU A 67 -13.54 18.00 2.18
C LEU A 67 -14.05 18.00 0.75
N ALA A 68 -13.22 18.54 -0.14
CA ALA A 68 -13.35 18.38 -1.57
C ALA A 68 -12.02 17.91 -2.15
N VAL A 69 -12.06 16.95 -3.08
CA VAL A 69 -10.89 16.49 -3.82
C VAL A 69 -10.71 17.37 -5.06
N ASN A 70 -9.54 17.97 -5.18
CA ASN A 70 -9.18 18.82 -6.31
C ASN A 70 -8.58 18.04 -7.48
N SER A 71 -7.76 17.02 -7.18
CA SER A 71 -7.02 16.25 -8.18
C SER A 71 -6.55 14.91 -7.61
N VAL A 72 -6.38 13.94 -8.48
CA VAL A 72 -5.69 12.67 -8.19
C VAL A 72 -4.60 12.48 -9.24
N THR A 73 -3.46 11.96 -8.80
CA THR A 73 -2.31 11.65 -9.65
C THR A 73 -1.79 10.27 -9.29
N VAL A 74 -1.34 9.52 -10.29
CA VAL A 74 -0.78 8.19 -10.13
C VAL A 74 0.71 8.24 -10.46
N ASP A 75 1.56 7.75 -9.56
CA ASP A 75 3.01 7.65 -9.80
C ASP A 75 3.32 6.38 -10.59
N THR A 76 3.49 6.52 -11.90
CA THR A 76 3.74 5.41 -12.81
C THR A 76 5.16 4.83 -12.70
N THR A 77 6.04 5.41 -11.87
CA THR A 77 7.39 4.86 -11.62
C THR A 77 7.39 3.82 -10.50
N VAL A 78 6.40 3.88 -9.63
CA VAL A 78 6.19 2.93 -8.53
C VAL A 78 5.16 1.88 -8.91
N TRP A 79 4.13 2.30 -9.66
CA TRP A 79 3.06 1.43 -10.12
C TRP A 79 3.05 1.39 -11.64
N ASP A 80 3.17 0.21 -12.27
CA ASP A 80 3.15 0.08 -13.74
C ASP A 80 1.70 0.16 -14.25
N PHE A 81 1.08 1.33 -14.09
CA PHE A 81 -0.31 1.61 -14.46
C PHE A 81 -0.41 2.47 -15.73
N PHE A 82 -1.52 2.31 -16.45
CA PHE A 82 -2.11 3.42 -17.19
C PHE A 82 -2.58 4.50 -16.20
N ASP A 83 -2.29 5.76 -16.47
CA ASP A 83 -2.42 6.90 -15.55
C ASP A 83 -3.86 7.42 -15.38
N ALA A 84 -4.85 6.53 -15.22
CA ALA A 84 -6.24 6.95 -15.03
C ALA A 84 -6.47 7.48 -13.59
N PRO A 85 -6.66 8.79 -13.39
CA PRO A 85 -6.80 9.38 -12.05
C PRO A 85 -8.17 9.11 -11.40
N GLY A 86 -9.04 8.34 -12.06
CA GLY A 86 -10.41 8.08 -11.63
C GLY A 86 -11.37 9.25 -11.89
N ALA A 87 -12.61 9.09 -11.39
CA ALA A 87 -13.69 10.08 -11.46
C ALA A 87 -13.96 10.67 -10.07
N ILE A 88 -13.86 12.00 -9.94
CA ILE A 88 -14.11 12.72 -8.68
C ILE A 88 -15.58 13.15 -8.62
N ASP A 89 -16.28 12.71 -7.58
CA ASP A 89 -17.63 13.19 -7.22
C ASP A 89 -17.60 13.86 -5.83
N ASN A 90 -17.39 15.18 -5.84
CA ASN A 90 -17.45 16.04 -4.65
C ASN A 90 -18.87 16.24 -4.11
N THR A 91 -19.90 15.79 -4.81
CA THR A 91 -21.28 15.85 -4.31
C THR A 91 -21.57 14.63 -3.43
N SER A 92 -21.12 13.45 -3.85
CA SER A 92 -21.33 12.20 -3.11
C SER A 92 -20.20 11.85 -2.14
N GLY A 93 -19.08 12.55 -2.18
CA GLY A 93 -17.92 12.27 -1.33
C GLY A 93 -17.16 11.02 -1.76
N ASN A 94 -16.94 10.88 -3.09
CA ASN A 94 -16.32 9.69 -3.66
C ASN A 94 -15.29 10.04 -4.75
N VAL A 95 -14.24 9.24 -4.85
CA VAL A 95 -13.42 9.10 -6.06
C VAL A 95 -13.50 7.64 -6.48
N SER A 96 -14.00 7.37 -7.69
CA SER A 96 -14.09 6.00 -8.21
C SER A 96 -13.09 5.75 -9.32
N ASP A 97 -12.83 4.47 -9.58
CA ASP A 97 -12.16 4.00 -10.79
C ASP A 97 -10.75 4.55 -10.98
N VAL A 98 -10.06 4.86 -9.87
CA VAL A 98 -8.61 5.04 -9.88
C VAL A 98 -8.03 3.65 -10.14
N THR A 99 -7.76 3.34 -11.41
CA THR A 99 -7.49 1.98 -11.87
C THR A 99 -6.31 1.98 -12.83
N GLY A 100 -5.58 0.85 -12.84
CA GLY A 100 -4.79 0.42 -13.99
C GLY A 100 -5.32 -0.94 -14.45
N PHE A 101 -5.70 -1.05 -15.71
CA PHE A 101 -6.09 -2.30 -16.38
C PHE A 101 -5.06 -2.67 -17.44
#